data_AF-A0A8E0V3W3-F1
#
_entry.id   AF-A0A8E0V3W3-F1
#
_cell.length_a   1.000
_cell.length_b   1.000
_cell.length_c   1.000
_cell.angle_alpha   90.00
_cell.angle_beta   90.00
_cell.angle_gamma   90.00
#
_symmetry.space_group_name_H-M   'P 1'
#
loop_
_entity.id
_entity.type
_entity.pdbx_description
1 polymer ?
#
loop_
_entity_poly.entity_id
_entity_poly.type
_entity_poly.pdbx_seq_one_letter_code
_entity_poly.pdbx_strand_id
1 'polypeptide(L)'
;MPMRVKTPWIEALTKSREDAQSNQTPRAQGKPDLTPKKMSDSYYSAILPLSQDKWLLDSYLNASGHIRLGSLLMDLDALAGIIAYKHAGDSVATVTAAVDRITIEHPLMEICDLELSGQVTYATGRSSMEVSLQVTKVPAEGEPVKPEDVLITCAFTMVSLDPATKKPVPIAPLLVENAEERLLFHKGEENYQAKKALRTRSLLEKAPDAEESNLIHSMWTKEMSYLSPESPAQRPDNMVFMSDTVLKSAMIMQPQDRNRHNFMIFGGFLLKQTFELAFCCAASFSHARPNFISLDPSTFENPVPVGSVLYLRATVAHTEPVERDGTTYTKVQVRVDSKVRDVEHGSRKSTGQFNYTFLVEKDIQVMPRTYGEFMLWTDARRRAQNAAAMVTGSREPSTLRNIKDSTQALIQASMSLPNLWHLRRVADTAAKACFVCYKPSTSVLITPDNKDFFYVCPVHLQDRHFCSPIVDSEHAAAKAKQEALAREIEIVKKEYEEKQRRKKEKEKEKKTDDELKDSDKKSKKSDKDGDSGAKSLEKERDEKIESLTKSASSSATDDSPRIFALHKNFYQMRVDRQRNIEMAKRNRQRLQEPSLFPSVPSGDP
;
A
#
# COMPACT_ATOMS: atom_id res chain seq x y z
N MET A 1 7.05 1.63 -20.47
CA MET A 1 7.76 2.94 -20.40
C MET A 1 8.58 3.15 -21.67
N PRO A 2 8.67 4.38 -22.20
CA PRO A 2 9.55 4.67 -23.33
C PRO A 2 11.00 4.24 -23.02
N MET A 3 11.71 3.73 -24.02
CA MET A 3 13.09 3.27 -23.85
C MET A 3 13.96 4.41 -23.30
N ARG A 4 14.54 4.21 -22.11
CA ARG A 4 15.46 5.15 -21.45
C ARG A 4 16.69 5.48 -22.30
N VAL A 5 17.03 4.59 -23.24
CA VAL A 5 18.18 4.71 -24.12
C VAL A 5 17.76 4.54 -25.58
N LYS A 6 18.29 5.41 -26.45
CA LYS A 6 18.01 5.41 -27.90
C LYS A 6 18.96 4.54 -28.72
N THR A 7 20.16 4.27 -28.22
CA THR A 7 21.24 3.62 -28.97
C THR A 7 21.81 2.44 -28.19
N PRO A 8 21.96 1.25 -28.79
CA PRO A 8 22.69 0.14 -28.20
C PRO A 8 24.10 0.55 -27.74
N TRP A 9 24.59 -0.07 -26.66
CA TRP A 9 25.89 0.30 -26.09
C TRP A 9 27.04 0.11 -27.07
N ILE A 10 27.02 -0.99 -27.85
CA ILE A 10 28.08 -1.33 -28.81
C ILE A 10 28.18 -0.25 -29.90
N GLU A 11 27.07 0.23 -30.42
CA GLU A 11 27.03 1.30 -31.42
C GLU A 11 27.55 2.62 -30.84
N ALA A 12 27.08 2.99 -29.64
CA ALA A 12 27.55 4.19 -28.96
C ALA A 12 29.07 4.15 -28.71
N LEU A 13 29.59 3.01 -28.27
CA LEU A 13 31.01 2.79 -27.99
C LEU A 13 31.85 2.85 -29.27
N THR A 14 31.38 2.23 -30.35
CA THR A 14 32.06 2.23 -31.65
C THR A 14 32.19 3.66 -32.17
N LYS A 15 31.08 4.40 -32.19
CA LYS A 15 31.06 5.80 -32.61
C LYS A 15 31.99 6.67 -31.76
N SER A 16 31.99 6.49 -30.43
CA SER A 16 32.90 7.24 -29.56
C SER A 16 34.38 6.94 -29.83
N ARG A 17 34.73 5.72 -30.24
CA ARG A 17 36.11 5.35 -30.62
C ARG A 17 36.49 5.96 -31.97
N GLU A 18 35.57 5.96 -32.93
CA GLU A 18 35.75 6.61 -34.24
C GLU A 18 35.90 8.13 -34.11
N ASP A 19 35.06 8.78 -33.30
CA ASP A 19 35.15 10.22 -33.00
C ASP A 19 36.51 10.58 -32.37
N ALA A 20 36.99 9.73 -31.45
CA ALA A 20 38.31 9.89 -30.82
C ALA A 20 39.48 9.69 -31.80
N GLN A 21 39.35 8.78 -32.76
CA GLN A 21 40.35 8.55 -33.80
C GLN A 21 40.34 9.64 -34.88
N SER A 22 39.16 10.18 -35.20
CA SER A 22 38.99 11.16 -36.28
C SER A 22 39.25 12.61 -35.84
N ASN A 23 39.48 12.87 -34.54
CA ASN A 23 39.62 14.22 -33.97
C ASN A 23 38.47 15.18 -34.36
N GLN A 24 37.31 14.63 -34.73
CA GLN A 24 36.15 15.42 -35.13
C GLN A 24 35.51 16.05 -33.88
N THR A 25 35.40 17.37 -33.88
CA THR A 25 34.60 18.08 -32.88
C THR A 25 33.12 17.69 -33.05
N PRO A 26 32.37 17.47 -31.96
CA PRO A 26 30.95 17.15 -32.06
C PRO A 26 30.21 18.22 -32.86
N ARG A 27 29.44 17.79 -33.87
CA ARG A 27 28.62 18.68 -34.70
C ARG A 27 27.70 19.51 -33.79
N ALA A 28 27.77 20.83 -33.89
CA ALA A 28 26.89 21.73 -33.15
C ALA A 28 25.42 21.40 -33.49
N GLN A 29 24.65 20.96 -32.48
CA GLN A 29 23.22 20.79 -32.63
C GLN A 29 22.54 22.16 -32.72
N GLY A 30 21.34 22.19 -33.30
CA GLY A 30 20.58 23.43 -33.51
C GLY A 30 20.39 24.23 -32.22
N LYS A 31 20.23 25.55 -32.34
CA LYS A 31 20.01 26.43 -31.18
C LYS A 31 18.79 25.97 -30.36
N PRO A 32 18.82 26.08 -29.02
CA PRO A 32 17.66 25.78 -28.19
C PRO A 32 16.48 26.68 -28.58
N ASP A 33 15.28 26.09 -28.59
CA ASP A 33 14.04 26.83 -28.77
C ASP A 33 13.71 27.58 -27.48
N LEU A 34 13.69 28.91 -27.56
CA LEU A 34 13.43 29.81 -26.44
C LEU A 34 12.03 30.44 -26.52
N THR A 35 11.17 29.94 -27.41
CA THR A 35 9.77 30.37 -27.43
C THR A 35 9.12 30.09 -26.07
N PRO A 36 8.44 31.07 -25.46
CA PRO A 36 7.79 30.85 -24.17
C PRO A 36 6.75 29.71 -24.25
N LYS A 37 6.76 28.81 -23.25
CA LYS A 37 5.91 27.60 -23.21
C LYS A 37 4.99 27.60 -22.01
N LYS A 38 3.80 27.01 -22.14
CA LYS A 38 2.86 26.82 -21.03
C LYS A 38 3.28 25.64 -20.16
N MET A 39 2.82 25.58 -18.91
CA MET A 39 3.07 24.41 -18.06
C MET A 39 2.50 23.13 -18.70
N SER A 40 1.31 23.22 -19.32
CA SER A 40 0.64 22.13 -20.03
C SER A 40 1.42 21.58 -21.23
N ASP A 41 2.25 22.40 -21.89
CA ASP A 41 3.12 21.93 -22.98
C ASP A 41 4.12 20.89 -22.49
N SER A 42 4.58 21.04 -21.25
CA SER A 42 5.51 20.10 -20.61
C SER A 42 4.83 18.94 -19.87
N TYR A 43 3.51 19.01 -19.64
CA TYR A 43 2.76 18.00 -18.89
C TYR A 43 2.88 16.60 -19.49
N TYR A 44 3.09 15.60 -18.65
CA TYR A 44 3.09 14.19 -19.05
C TYR A 44 2.57 13.33 -17.89
N SER A 45 1.78 12.31 -18.22
CA SER A 45 1.40 11.27 -17.27
C SER A 45 1.59 9.87 -17.85
N ALA A 46 1.85 8.92 -16.96
CA ALA A 46 2.00 7.51 -17.28
C ALA A 46 1.38 6.66 -16.18
N ILE A 47 0.63 5.64 -16.59
CA ILE A 47 0.03 4.67 -15.68
C ILE A 47 0.98 3.48 -15.51
N LEU A 48 1.23 3.11 -14.26
CA LEU A 48 1.85 1.87 -13.83
C LEU A 48 0.73 0.88 -13.44
N PRO A 49 0.39 -0.09 -14.30
CA PRO A 49 -0.69 -1.04 -14.06
C PRO A 49 -0.24 -2.16 -13.09
N LEU A 50 0.16 -1.79 -11.87
CA LEU A 50 0.71 -2.71 -10.86
C LEU A 50 -0.32 -3.74 -10.37
N SER A 51 -1.61 -3.42 -10.40
CA SER A 51 -2.67 -4.36 -10.02
C SER A 51 -3.05 -5.32 -11.16
N GLN A 52 -2.85 -4.90 -12.42
CA GLN A 52 -3.25 -5.66 -13.60
C GLN A 52 -2.12 -6.58 -14.10
N ASP A 53 -0.87 -6.11 -14.10
CA ASP A 53 0.29 -6.87 -14.57
C ASP A 53 1.14 -7.40 -13.40
N LYS A 54 0.98 -8.70 -13.13
CA LYS A 54 1.72 -9.40 -12.06
C LYS A 54 3.22 -9.47 -12.30
N TRP A 55 3.68 -9.54 -13.54
CA TRP A 55 5.11 -9.58 -13.85
C TRP A 55 5.76 -8.22 -13.66
N LEU A 56 5.03 -7.16 -14.03
CA LEU A 56 5.46 -5.80 -13.71
C LEU A 56 5.52 -5.63 -12.20
N LEU A 57 4.45 -6.01 -11.48
CA LEU A 57 4.37 -5.92 -10.03
C LEU A 57 5.56 -6.59 -9.32
N ASP A 58 5.99 -7.78 -9.76
CA ASP A 58 7.16 -8.49 -9.20
C ASP A 58 8.44 -7.63 -9.22
N SER A 59 8.61 -6.75 -10.21
CA SER A 59 9.76 -5.85 -10.29
C SER A 59 9.68 -4.66 -9.31
N TYR A 60 8.48 -4.35 -8.81
CA TYR A 60 8.21 -3.29 -7.84
C TYR A 60 7.97 -3.82 -6.43
N LEU A 61 7.85 -5.12 -6.18
CA LEU A 61 7.67 -5.67 -4.84
C LEU A 61 8.99 -6.04 -4.16
N ASN A 62 9.03 -5.90 -2.84
CA ASN A 62 10.06 -6.48 -1.99
C ASN A 62 9.61 -7.84 -1.44
N ALA A 63 10.52 -8.54 -0.76
CA ALA A 63 10.24 -9.86 -0.18
C ALA A 63 9.10 -9.87 0.85
N SER A 64 8.74 -8.71 1.41
CA SER A 64 7.63 -8.54 2.34
C SER A 64 6.33 -8.13 1.65
N GLY A 65 6.27 -8.12 0.32
CA GLY A 65 5.09 -7.73 -0.46
C GLY A 65 4.78 -6.23 -0.47
N HIS A 66 5.75 -5.36 -0.15
CA HIS A 66 5.56 -3.91 -0.25
C HIS A 66 6.23 -3.34 -1.49
N ILE A 67 5.75 -2.18 -1.95
CA ILE A 67 6.36 -1.44 -3.05
C ILE A 67 7.79 -1.01 -2.68
N ARG A 68 8.73 -1.31 -3.58
CA ARG A 68 10.12 -0.87 -3.56
C ARG A 68 10.18 0.59 -3.97
N LEU A 69 10.11 1.47 -2.98
CA LEU A 69 10.22 2.91 -3.19
C LEU A 69 11.47 3.30 -4.00
N GLY A 70 12.61 2.62 -3.84
CA GLY A 70 13.80 2.85 -4.67
C GLY A 70 13.54 2.70 -6.18
N SER A 71 12.75 1.71 -6.60
CA SER A 71 12.36 1.55 -8.01
C SER A 71 11.42 2.67 -8.47
N LEU A 72 10.48 3.09 -7.61
CA LEU A 72 9.57 4.19 -7.90
C LEU A 72 10.32 5.54 -8.01
N LEU A 73 11.27 5.81 -7.11
CA LEU A 73 12.13 7.00 -7.14
C LEU A 73 12.96 7.08 -8.43
N MET A 74 13.46 5.93 -8.89
CA MET A 74 14.18 5.84 -10.17
C MET A 74 13.27 6.20 -11.34
N ASP A 75 12.01 5.78 -11.31
CA ASP A 75 11.06 6.08 -12.37
C ASP A 75 10.56 7.53 -12.35
N LEU A 76 10.44 8.12 -11.15
CA LEU A 76 10.14 9.55 -10.99
C LEU A 76 11.22 10.43 -11.61
N ASP A 77 12.51 10.12 -11.40
CA ASP A 77 13.60 10.82 -12.10
C ASP A 77 13.50 10.65 -13.63
N ALA A 78 13.03 9.48 -14.10
CA ALA A 78 12.94 9.21 -15.53
C ALA A 78 11.80 10.02 -16.16
N LEU A 79 10.67 10.12 -15.44
CA LEU A 79 9.56 10.98 -15.77
C LEU A 79 9.97 12.46 -15.77
N ALA A 80 10.72 12.92 -14.77
CA ALA A 80 11.26 14.28 -14.75
C ALA A 80 12.14 14.56 -15.97
N GLY A 81 12.97 13.60 -16.38
CA GLY A 81 13.74 13.66 -17.61
C GLY A 81 12.86 13.84 -18.85
N ILE A 82 11.79 13.05 -18.99
CA ILE A 82 10.85 13.14 -20.13
C ILE A 82 10.21 14.53 -20.20
N ILE A 83 9.67 15.01 -19.08
CA ILE A 83 9.02 16.32 -18.99
C ILE A 83 10.01 17.44 -19.33
N ALA A 84 11.23 17.36 -18.80
CA ALA A 84 12.26 18.34 -19.06
C ALA A 84 12.72 18.35 -20.53
N TYR A 85 12.78 17.20 -21.21
CA TYR A 85 13.01 17.15 -22.66
C TYR A 85 11.81 17.69 -23.46
N LYS A 86 10.58 17.46 -23.01
CA LYS A 86 9.38 18.04 -23.64
C LYS A 86 9.42 19.57 -23.59
N HIS A 87 9.92 20.13 -22.49
CA HIS A 87 10.12 21.57 -22.31
C HIS A 87 11.33 22.10 -23.09
N ALA A 88 12.51 21.51 -22.93
CA ALA A 88 13.76 22.05 -23.46
C ALA A 88 14.07 21.68 -24.92
N GLY A 89 13.45 20.62 -25.43
CA GLY A 89 13.71 20.06 -26.76
C GLY A 89 14.92 19.12 -26.83
N ASP A 90 15.04 18.41 -27.95
CA ASP A 90 16.08 17.41 -28.20
C ASP A 90 17.45 18.00 -28.59
N SER A 91 17.56 19.34 -28.74
CA SER A 91 18.80 20.04 -29.10
C SER A 91 19.75 20.27 -27.92
N VAL A 92 19.29 20.03 -26.69
CA VAL A 92 20.07 20.20 -25.47
C VAL A 92 20.20 18.89 -24.71
N ALA A 93 21.24 18.81 -23.88
CA ALA A 93 21.47 17.69 -22.98
C ALA A 93 20.91 18.00 -21.59
N THR A 94 19.79 17.39 -21.24
CA THR A 94 19.15 17.58 -19.93
C THR A 94 19.63 16.54 -18.92
N VAL A 95 20.03 17.00 -17.74
CA VAL A 95 20.50 16.15 -16.63
C VAL A 95 19.80 16.50 -15.32
N THR A 96 19.66 15.53 -14.43
CA THR A 96 19.18 15.75 -13.06
C THR A 96 20.28 16.41 -12.24
N ALA A 97 20.05 17.64 -11.76
CA ALA A 97 21.00 18.39 -10.95
C ALA A 97 20.71 18.28 -9.46
N ALA A 98 19.43 18.20 -9.08
CA ALA A 98 19.05 17.98 -7.70
C ALA A 98 17.70 17.28 -7.63
N VAL A 99 17.50 16.53 -6.55
CA VAL A 99 16.18 16.10 -6.11
C VAL A 99 15.74 17.05 -5.03
N ASP A 100 14.57 17.64 -5.21
CA ASP A 100 13.94 18.44 -4.17
C ASP A 100 13.29 17.53 -3.13
N ARG A 101 12.57 18.11 -2.17
CA ARG A 101 11.96 17.32 -1.12
C ARG A 101 10.98 16.31 -1.72
N ILE A 102 11.12 15.04 -1.35
CA ILE A 102 10.15 13.98 -1.63
C ILE A 102 9.37 13.73 -0.36
N THR A 103 8.05 13.86 -0.42
CA THR A 103 7.15 13.68 0.72
C THR A 103 6.14 12.60 0.41
N ILE A 104 5.93 11.70 1.38
CA ILE A 104 4.80 10.76 1.36
C ILE A 104 3.61 11.48 2.00
N GLU A 105 2.61 11.83 1.19
CA GLU A 105 1.38 12.46 1.66
C GLU A 105 0.45 11.39 2.28
N HIS A 106 0.29 10.27 1.57
CA HIS A 106 -0.50 9.13 2.02
C HIS A 106 0.27 7.83 1.78
N PRO A 107 0.30 6.90 2.76
CA PRO A 107 1.03 5.65 2.61
C PRO A 107 0.40 4.75 1.53
N LEU A 108 1.25 4.06 0.78
CA LEU A 108 0.86 2.99 -0.14
C LEU A 108 0.42 1.75 0.64
N MET A 109 -0.85 1.70 1.04
CA MET A 109 -1.41 0.64 1.87
C MET A 109 -1.77 -0.63 1.08
N GLU A 110 -2.07 -0.49 -0.21
CA GLU A 110 -2.61 -1.53 -1.07
C GLU A 110 -1.86 -1.54 -2.41
N ILE A 111 -1.87 -2.68 -3.10
CA ILE A 111 -1.39 -2.77 -4.47
C ILE A 111 -2.49 -2.25 -5.38
N CYS A 112 -2.27 -1.06 -5.93
CA CYS A 112 -3.16 -0.42 -6.89
C CYS A 112 -2.36 0.07 -8.11
N ASP A 113 -3.07 0.37 -9.19
CA ASP A 113 -2.46 1.07 -10.31
C ASP A 113 -2.09 2.50 -9.89
N LEU A 114 -0.92 2.94 -10.32
CA LEU A 114 -0.38 4.26 -9.96
C LEU A 114 -0.28 5.12 -11.22
N GLU A 115 -0.77 6.35 -11.16
CA GLU A 115 -0.49 7.37 -12.16
C GLU A 115 0.68 8.22 -11.69
N LEU A 116 1.74 8.27 -12.49
CA LEU A 116 2.86 9.17 -12.30
C LEU A 116 2.66 10.32 -13.28
N SER A 117 2.45 11.53 -12.76
CA SER A 117 2.22 12.72 -13.57
C SER A 117 3.09 13.88 -13.12
N GLY A 118 3.31 14.85 -14.02
CA GLY A 118 4.01 16.06 -13.65
C GLY A 118 4.21 17.03 -14.80
N GLN A 119 4.79 18.18 -14.47
CA GLN A 119 5.03 19.29 -15.39
C GLN A 119 6.14 20.21 -14.86
N VAL A 120 6.68 21.06 -15.72
CA VAL A 120 7.59 22.13 -15.31
C VAL A 120 6.78 23.21 -14.59
N THR A 121 7.09 23.45 -13.32
CA THR A 121 6.41 24.44 -12.47
C THR A 121 7.17 25.75 -12.34
N TYR A 122 8.50 25.70 -12.48
CA TYR A 122 9.34 26.88 -12.42
C TYR A 122 10.51 26.75 -13.38
N ALA A 123 10.83 27.83 -14.10
CA ALA A 123 11.95 27.91 -15.01
C ALA A 123 12.71 29.21 -14.77
N THR A 124 14.01 29.11 -14.49
CA THR A 124 14.85 30.28 -14.17
C THR A 124 15.07 31.21 -15.37
N GLY A 125 14.71 30.81 -16.58
CA GLY A 125 15.06 31.49 -17.84
C GLY A 125 16.56 31.43 -18.18
N ARG A 126 17.36 30.79 -17.33
CA ARG A 126 18.76 30.45 -17.57
C ARG A 126 18.81 28.96 -17.92
N SER A 127 19.47 28.11 -17.16
CA SER A 127 19.63 26.69 -17.51
C SER A 127 18.81 25.71 -16.67
N SER A 128 18.18 26.18 -15.59
CA SER A 128 17.55 25.32 -14.58
C SER A 128 16.04 25.41 -14.63
N MET A 129 15.39 24.26 -14.47
CA MET A 129 13.94 24.13 -14.33
C MET A 129 13.59 23.19 -13.18
N GLU A 130 12.51 23.52 -12.46
CA GLU A 130 11.87 22.67 -11.48
C GLU A 130 10.74 21.89 -12.16
N VAL A 131 10.80 20.58 -12.05
CA VAL A 131 9.77 19.66 -12.52
C VAL A 131 9.04 19.12 -11.30
N SER A 132 7.79 19.54 -11.10
CA SER A 132 6.95 18.99 -10.04
C SER A 132 6.26 17.72 -10.52
N LEU A 133 6.31 16.68 -9.70
CA LEU A 133 5.71 15.38 -9.96
C LEU A 133 4.81 14.98 -8.80
N GLN A 134 3.79 14.20 -9.14
CA GLN A 134 2.92 13.55 -8.18
C GLN A 134 2.71 12.09 -8.57
N VAL A 135 2.53 11.25 -7.54
CA VAL A 135 2.09 9.86 -7.69
C VAL A 135 0.70 9.77 -7.09
N THR A 136 -0.28 9.42 -7.93
CA THR A 136 -1.67 9.27 -7.52
C THR A 136 -2.12 7.81 -7.68
N LYS A 137 -3.02 7.36 -6.83
CA LYS A 137 -3.78 6.13 -7.06
C LYS A 137 -4.69 6.37 -8.26
N VAL A 138 -4.71 5.45 -9.22
CA VAL A 138 -5.66 5.51 -10.33
C VAL A 138 -7.08 5.30 -9.75
N PRO A 139 -7.99 6.27 -9.90
CA PRO A 139 -9.35 6.14 -9.39
C PRO A 139 -10.11 5.06 -10.17
N ALA A 140 -11.17 4.54 -9.56
CA ALA A 140 -12.11 3.67 -10.27
C ALA A 140 -12.74 4.41 -11.46
N GLU A 141 -13.10 3.67 -12.51
CA GLU A 141 -13.62 4.24 -13.75
C GLU A 141 -14.82 5.17 -13.48
N GLY A 142 -14.67 6.46 -13.82
CA GLY A 142 -15.71 7.49 -13.63
C GLY A 142 -15.64 8.29 -12.32
N GLU A 143 -14.71 7.99 -11.40
CA GLU A 143 -14.51 8.79 -10.18
C GLU A 143 -13.43 9.87 -10.36
N PRO A 144 -13.62 11.08 -9.78
CA PRO A 144 -12.56 12.09 -9.74
C PRO A 144 -11.47 11.67 -8.75
N VAL A 145 -10.23 12.10 -9.02
CA VAL A 145 -9.08 11.91 -8.11
C VAL A 145 -9.36 12.65 -6.81
N LYS A 146 -9.32 11.95 -5.68
CA LYS A 146 -9.51 12.54 -4.36
C LYS A 146 -8.17 13.02 -3.79
N PRO A 147 -8.15 13.99 -2.87
CA PRO A 147 -6.91 14.40 -2.21
C PRO A 147 -6.18 13.25 -1.50
N GLU A 148 -6.91 12.28 -0.96
CA GLU A 148 -6.35 11.06 -0.35
C GLU A 148 -5.68 10.10 -1.36
N ASP A 149 -5.99 10.23 -2.65
CA ASP A 149 -5.36 9.43 -3.71
C ASP A 149 -3.96 9.95 -4.05
N VAL A 150 -3.58 11.15 -3.60
CA VAL A 150 -2.21 11.69 -3.78
C VAL A 150 -1.29 11.03 -2.76
N LEU A 151 -0.41 10.16 -3.23
CA LEU A 151 0.43 9.33 -2.38
C LEU A 151 1.80 9.98 -2.14
N ILE A 152 2.40 10.52 -3.20
CA ILE A 152 3.75 11.10 -3.16
C ILE A 152 3.73 12.41 -3.93
N THR A 153 4.32 13.45 -3.33
CA THR A 153 4.64 14.70 -4.01
C THR A 153 6.16 14.87 -4.03
N CYS A 154 6.71 15.28 -5.16
CA CYS A 154 8.13 15.55 -5.27
C CYS A 154 8.43 16.57 -6.36
N ALA A 155 9.62 17.15 -6.29
CA ALA A 155 10.14 17.98 -7.37
C ALA A 155 11.57 17.57 -7.70
N PHE A 156 11.95 17.81 -8.96
CA PHE A 156 13.29 17.56 -9.47
C PHE A 156 13.80 18.83 -10.13
N THR A 157 15.02 19.22 -9.81
CA THR A 157 15.71 20.30 -10.53
C THR A 157 16.51 19.70 -11.67
N MET A 158 16.09 20.02 -12.89
CA MET A 158 16.73 19.61 -14.13
C MET A 158 17.56 20.77 -14.68
N VAL A 159 18.69 20.45 -15.30
CA VAL A 159 19.59 21.44 -15.92
C VAL A 159 19.86 21.06 -17.37
N SER A 160 19.66 22.03 -18.25
CA SER A 160 19.99 21.90 -19.67
C SER A 160 21.44 22.33 -19.92
N LEU A 161 22.19 21.45 -20.57
CA LEU A 161 23.58 21.64 -20.95
C LEU A 161 23.73 21.57 -22.47
N ASP A 162 24.72 22.25 -23.01
CA ASP A 162 25.16 22.06 -24.38
C ASP A 162 25.75 20.64 -24.54
N PRO A 163 25.27 19.83 -25.50
CA PRO A 163 25.74 18.45 -25.66
C PRO A 163 27.24 18.32 -25.92
N ALA A 164 27.87 19.30 -26.58
CA ALA A 164 29.27 19.30 -26.96
C ALA A 164 30.15 19.94 -25.88
N THR A 165 29.81 21.14 -25.42
CA THR A 165 30.65 21.90 -24.47
C THR A 165 30.37 21.55 -23.01
N LYS A 166 29.26 20.86 -22.72
CA LYS A 166 28.75 20.56 -21.37
C LYS A 166 28.50 21.79 -20.50
N LYS A 167 28.42 22.99 -21.10
CA LYS A 167 28.12 24.24 -20.39
C LYS A 167 26.61 24.46 -20.28
N PRO A 168 26.11 25.14 -19.23
CA PRO A 168 24.69 25.42 -19.08
C PRO A 168 24.15 26.31 -20.21
N VAL A 169 22.97 25.98 -20.75
CA VAL A 169 22.33 26.70 -21.85
C VAL A 169 20.96 27.27 -21.45
N PRO A 170 20.54 28.43 -22.01
CA PRO A 170 19.22 28.98 -21.79
C PRO A 170 18.08 28.01 -22.16
N ILE A 171 16.98 28.07 -21.41
CA ILE A 171 15.74 27.31 -21.66
C ILE A 171 14.56 28.24 -21.90
N ALA A 172 13.53 27.73 -22.57
CA ALA A 172 12.26 28.43 -22.77
C ALA A 172 11.67 28.92 -21.43
N PRO A 173 11.30 30.20 -21.30
CA PRO A 173 10.58 30.69 -20.13
C PRO A 173 9.16 30.12 -20.07
N LEU A 174 8.60 30.03 -18.86
CA LEU A 174 7.22 29.60 -18.67
C LEU A 174 6.25 30.77 -18.86
N LEU A 175 5.20 30.53 -19.64
CA LEU A 175 3.99 31.34 -19.69
C LEU A 175 3.05 30.87 -18.59
N VAL A 176 2.69 31.79 -17.71
CA VAL A 176 1.81 31.54 -16.56
C VAL A 176 0.50 32.29 -16.81
N GLU A 177 -0.55 31.54 -17.15
CA GLU A 177 -1.84 32.13 -17.57
C GLU A 177 -2.81 32.21 -16.39
N ASN A 178 -2.94 31.10 -15.66
CA ASN A 178 -4.00 30.91 -14.66
C ASN A 178 -3.54 31.20 -13.23
N ALA A 179 -4.49 31.46 -12.31
CA ALA A 179 -4.19 31.73 -10.90
C ALA A 179 -3.48 30.55 -10.21
N GLU A 180 -3.86 29.32 -10.52
CA GLU A 180 -3.22 28.10 -10.02
C GLU A 180 -1.77 27.99 -10.49
N GLU A 181 -1.52 28.25 -11.78
CA GLU A 181 -0.15 28.26 -12.34
C GLU A 181 0.71 29.36 -11.71
N ARG A 182 0.15 30.52 -11.38
CA ARG A 182 0.87 31.59 -10.65
C ARG A 182 1.28 31.15 -9.26
N LEU A 183 0.40 30.43 -8.57
CA LEU A 183 0.71 29.89 -7.25
C LEU A 183 1.82 28.83 -7.34
N LEU A 184 1.75 27.91 -8.31
CA LEU A 184 2.79 26.92 -8.56
C LEU A 184 4.14 27.56 -8.91
N PHE A 185 4.12 28.58 -9.76
CA PHE A 185 5.33 29.30 -10.15
C PHE A 185 5.97 30.04 -8.97
N HIS A 186 5.17 30.73 -8.16
CA HIS A 186 5.65 31.40 -6.94
C HIS A 186 6.23 30.40 -5.93
N LYS A 187 5.56 29.27 -5.73
CA LYS A 187 6.06 28.18 -4.87
C LYS A 187 7.39 27.62 -5.36
N GLY A 188 7.53 27.41 -6.68
CA GLY A 188 8.80 26.96 -7.27
C GLY A 188 9.92 28.00 -7.13
N GLU A 189 9.60 29.29 -7.20
CA GLU A 189 10.54 30.37 -6.92
C GLU A 189 11.01 30.38 -5.46
N GLU A 190 10.08 30.24 -4.51
CA GLU A 190 10.37 30.11 -3.08
C GLU A 190 11.27 28.90 -2.81
N ASN A 191 10.96 27.75 -3.40
CA ASN A 191 11.78 26.53 -3.30
C ASN A 191 13.21 26.78 -3.80
N TYR A 192 13.34 27.44 -4.96
CA TYR A 192 14.64 27.78 -5.54
C TYR A 192 15.45 28.70 -4.62
N GLN A 193 14.82 29.74 -4.05
CA GLN A 193 15.45 30.65 -3.11
C GLN A 193 15.84 29.96 -1.80
N ALA A 194 14.96 29.11 -1.24
CA ALA A 194 15.21 28.34 -0.04
C ALA A 194 16.41 27.40 -0.22
N LYS A 195 16.53 26.75 -1.37
CA LYS A 195 17.69 25.90 -1.71
C LYS A 195 18.98 26.71 -1.77
N LYS A 196 18.95 27.89 -2.39
CA LYS A 196 20.10 28.79 -2.45
C LYS A 196 20.53 29.25 -1.05
N ALA A 197 19.58 29.55 -0.17
CA ALA A 197 19.84 29.93 1.22
C ALA A 197 20.41 28.77 2.06
N LEU A 198 19.91 27.54 1.88
CA LEU A 198 20.43 26.35 2.54
C LEU A 198 21.91 26.11 2.20
N ARG A 199 22.31 26.38 0.95
CA ARG A 199 23.71 26.27 0.52
C ARG A 199 24.63 27.21 1.31
N THR A 200 24.20 28.46 1.53
CA THR A 200 24.97 29.47 2.28
C THR A 200 24.99 29.25 3.80
N ARG A 201 24.13 28.37 4.34
CA ARG A 201 24.08 28.01 5.77
C ARG A 201 24.85 26.72 6.08
N SER A 202 25.62 26.21 5.13
CA SER A 202 26.44 25.00 5.31
C SER A 202 27.38 25.15 6.50
N LEU A 203 27.47 24.11 7.35
CA LEU A 203 28.44 24.06 8.46
C LEU A 203 29.90 24.07 8.00
N LEU A 204 30.15 23.81 6.72
CA LEU A 204 31.48 23.98 6.11
C LEU A 204 31.84 25.46 5.90
N GLU A 205 30.85 26.35 5.79
CA GLU A 205 31.04 27.80 5.57
C GLU A 205 30.85 28.59 6.87
N LYS A 206 29.88 28.20 7.70
CA LYS A 206 29.53 28.89 8.95
C LYS A 206 29.56 27.94 10.15
N ALA A 207 30.34 28.31 11.17
CA ALA A 207 30.44 27.55 12.42
C ALA A 207 29.07 27.35 13.12
N PRO A 208 28.95 26.34 14.01
CA PRO A 208 27.77 26.18 14.86
C PRO A 208 27.46 27.45 15.65
N ASP A 209 26.17 27.71 15.89
CA ASP A 209 25.76 28.81 16.76
C ASP A 209 25.96 28.48 18.25
N ALA A 210 25.65 29.44 19.13
CA ALA A 210 25.84 29.28 20.57
C ALA A 210 24.96 28.16 21.16
N GLU A 211 23.72 27.99 20.66
CA GLU A 211 22.81 26.94 21.13
C GLU A 211 23.35 25.56 20.73
N GLU A 212 23.75 25.41 19.46
CA GLU A 212 24.33 24.19 18.92
C GLU A 212 25.65 23.84 19.60
N SER A 213 26.50 24.84 19.86
CA SER A 213 27.76 24.64 20.58
C SER A 213 27.53 24.17 22.02
N ASN A 214 26.55 24.75 22.72
CA ASN A 214 26.16 24.31 24.06
C ASN A 214 25.62 22.89 24.04
N LEU A 215 24.85 22.53 23.00
CA LEU A 215 24.31 21.17 22.85
C LEU A 215 25.42 20.14 22.58
N ILE A 216 26.38 20.45 21.70
CA ILE A 216 27.58 19.65 21.48
C ILE A 216 28.34 19.44 22.79
N HIS A 217 28.59 20.52 23.54
CA HIS A 217 29.27 20.44 24.82
C HIS A 217 28.47 19.59 25.82
N SER A 218 27.15 19.75 25.89
CA SER A 218 26.30 18.97 26.78
C SER A 218 26.34 17.46 26.47
N MET A 219 26.35 17.09 25.18
CA MET A 219 26.46 15.69 24.75
C MET A 219 27.83 15.11 25.11
N TRP A 220 28.90 15.88 24.88
CA TRP A 220 30.26 15.48 25.23
C TRP A 220 30.44 15.32 26.76
N THR A 221 29.92 16.26 27.56
CA THR A 221 29.98 16.20 29.02
C THR A 221 29.19 15.00 29.58
N LYS A 222 28.02 14.68 29.00
CA LYS A 222 27.27 13.46 29.34
C LYS A 222 28.06 12.20 29.02
N GLU A 223 28.75 12.13 27.89
CA GLU A 223 29.58 10.98 27.55
C GLU A 223 30.78 10.83 28.51
N MET A 224 31.41 11.93 28.91
CA MET A 224 32.50 11.88 29.90
C MET A 224 32.03 11.44 31.28
N SER A 225 30.79 11.74 31.67
CA SER A 225 30.26 11.29 32.95
C SER A 225 30.00 9.78 33.00
N TYR A 226 29.74 9.12 31.86
CA TYR A 226 29.63 7.66 31.80
C TYR A 226 30.99 6.94 31.91
N LEU A 227 32.08 7.61 31.50
CA LEU A 227 33.43 7.05 31.58
C LEU A 227 34.08 7.26 32.95
N SER A 228 33.54 8.15 33.77
CA SER A 228 34.10 8.53 35.06
C SER A 228 33.79 7.46 36.12
N PRO A 229 34.80 6.82 36.75
CA PRO A 229 34.56 5.80 37.78
C PRO A 229 33.81 6.28 39.03
N GLU A 230 33.79 7.59 39.25
CA GLU A 230 33.16 8.27 40.40
C GLU A 230 31.67 8.57 40.18
N SER A 231 31.19 8.46 38.94
CA SER A 231 29.80 8.75 38.57
C SER A 231 28.96 7.47 38.59
N PRO A 232 27.78 7.46 39.23
CA PRO A 232 26.86 6.33 39.17
C PRO A 232 26.09 6.23 37.84
N ALA A 233 26.24 7.21 36.94
CA ALA A 233 25.51 7.25 35.69
C ALA A 233 26.04 6.21 34.69
N GLN A 234 25.17 5.32 34.22
CA GLN A 234 25.47 4.38 33.13
C GLN A 234 24.86 4.87 31.82
N ARG A 235 25.49 4.51 30.70
CA ARG A 235 24.95 4.81 29.38
C ARG A 235 23.63 4.03 29.18
N PRO A 236 22.57 4.68 28.68
CA PRO A 236 21.35 3.98 28.30
C PRO A 236 21.58 2.91 27.23
N ASP A 237 20.89 1.76 27.36
CA ASP A 237 21.00 0.65 26.40
C ASP A 237 20.46 0.99 25.00
N ASN A 238 19.59 2.00 24.90
CA ASN A 238 19.01 2.48 23.65
C ASN A 238 19.93 3.44 22.88
N MET A 239 21.20 3.60 23.29
CA MET A 239 22.14 4.56 22.70
C MET A 239 23.27 3.87 21.94
N VAL A 240 23.38 4.17 20.64
CA VAL A 240 24.40 3.58 19.76
C VAL A 240 25.29 4.67 19.19
N PHE A 241 26.60 4.42 19.12
CA PHE A 241 27.53 5.38 18.56
C PHE A 241 27.39 5.53 17.05
N MET A 242 27.52 6.76 16.56
CA MET A 242 27.40 7.09 15.15
C MET A 242 28.34 6.27 14.25
N SER A 243 29.58 6.04 14.67
CA SER A 243 30.56 5.21 13.94
C SER A 243 30.12 3.77 13.74
N ASP A 244 29.31 3.24 14.66
CA ASP A 244 28.89 1.83 14.68
C ASP A 244 27.66 1.62 13.79
N THR A 245 27.04 2.72 13.34
CA THR A 245 25.91 2.72 12.39
C THR A 245 26.34 2.71 10.93
N VAL A 246 27.65 2.76 10.63
CA VAL A 246 28.14 3.00 9.27
C VAL A 246 28.01 1.75 8.38
N LEU A 247 27.22 1.85 7.30
CA LEU A 247 27.20 0.86 6.22
C LEU A 247 27.85 1.40 4.95
N LYS A 248 28.53 0.52 4.22
CA LYS A 248 29.24 0.88 2.98
C LYS A 248 28.85 -0.09 1.86
N SER A 249 28.77 0.43 0.65
CA SER A 249 28.57 -0.37 -0.56
C SER A 249 29.47 0.16 -1.67
N ALA A 250 29.93 -0.75 -2.54
CA ALA A 250 30.70 -0.41 -3.72
C ALA A 250 30.17 -1.21 -4.91
N MET A 251 30.03 -0.56 -6.06
CA MET A 251 29.48 -1.20 -7.26
C MET A 251 30.08 -0.58 -8.51
N ILE A 252 30.27 -1.40 -9.53
CA ILE A 252 30.69 -0.94 -10.86
C ILE A 252 29.47 -0.41 -11.60
N MET A 253 29.63 0.75 -12.23
CA MET A 253 28.62 1.42 -13.03
C MET A 253 28.52 0.79 -14.41
N GLN A 254 27.40 0.15 -14.70
CA GLN A 254 27.25 -0.67 -15.90
C GLN A 254 26.44 0.04 -17.00
N PRO A 255 26.59 -0.34 -18.28
CA PRO A 255 25.89 0.30 -19.38
C PRO A 255 24.36 0.25 -19.29
N GLN A 256 23.75 -0.77 -18.66
CA GLN A 256 22.29 -0.84 -18.54
C GLN A 256 21.69 0.30 -17.71
N ASP A 257 22.48 0.91 -16.82
CA ASP A 257 22.05 1.99 -15.92
C ASP A 257 22.37 3.39 -16.48
N ARG A 258 22.73 3.46 -17.77
CA ARG A 258 23.09 4.71 -18.46
C ARG A 258 21.89 5.58 -18.80
N ASN A 259 22.12 6.87 -18.90
CA ASN A 259 21.15 7.85 -19.38
C ASN A 259 21.10 7.92 -20.92
N ARG A 260 20.23 8.79 -21.45
CA ARG A 260 20.07 9.04 -22.89
C ARG A 260 21.35 9.52 -23.60
N HIS A 261 22.32 10.04 -22.85
CA HIS A 261 23.62 10.50 -23.35
C HIS A 261 24.70 9.39 -23.37
N ASN A 262 24.29 8.13 -23.17
CA ASN A 262 25.06 6.89 -23.29
C ASN A 262 26.19 6.71 -22.27
N PHE A 263 27.01 7.71 -21.96
CA PHE A 263 28.24 7.49 -21.18
C PHE A 263 28.16 7.90 -19.72
N MET A 264 27.00 8.37 -19.27
CA MET A 264 26.76 8.77 -17.88
C MET A 264 25.64 7.95 -17.27
N ILE A 265 25.79 7.63 -15.99
CA ILE A 265 24.78 6.93 -15.21
C ILE A 265 23.62 7.86 -14.91
N PHE A 266 22.45 7.25 -14.93
CA PHE A 266 21.18 7.90 -14.70
C PHE A 266 20.99 8.29 -13.22
N GLY A 267 20.52 9.51 -12.95
CA GLY A 267 20.36 10.05 -11.59
C GLY A 267 19.43 9.19 -10.72
N GLY A 268 18.33 8.71 -11.30
CA GLY A 268 17.38 7.83 -10.63
C GLY A 268 17.98 6.49 -10.21
N PHE A 269 18.99 5.98 -10.94
CA PHE A 269 19.71 4.79 -10.50
C PHE A 269 20.52 5.06 -9.24
N LEU A 270 21.22 6.20 -9.17
CA LEU A 270 21.92 6.62 -7.96
C LEU A 270 20.94 6.74 -6.78
N LEU A 271 19.78 7.37 -6.99
CA LEU A 271 18.75 7.52 -5.95
C LEU A 271 18.26 6.19 -5.41
N LYS A 272 18.02 5.22 -6.30
CA LYS A 272 17.64 3.86 -5.90
C LYS A 272 18.72 3.25 -5.00
N GLN A 273 19.97 3.31 -5.42
CA GLN A 273 21.08 2.70 -4.69
C GLN A 273 21.34 3.37 -3.34
N THR A 274 21.27 4.69 -3.28
CA THR A 274 21.44 5.44 -2.03
C THR A 274 20.26 5.22 -1.09
N PHE A 275 19.03 5.13 -1.60
CA PHE A 275 17.84 4.80 -0.81
C PHE A 275 17.93 3.39 -0.21
N GLU A 276 18.28 2.38 -1.02
CA GLU A 276 18.38 1.00 -0.56
C GLU A 276 19.47 0.84 0.52
N LEU A 277 20.62 1.50 0.36
CA LEU A 277 21.65 1.52 1.39
C LEU A 277 21.19 2.25 2.66
N ALA A 278 20.48 3.37 2.52
CA ALA A 278 19.94 4.12 3.66
C ALA A 278 18.92 3.29 4.45
N PHE A 279 18.04 2.57 3.75
CA PHE A 279 17.09 1.65 4.34
C PHE A 279 17.80 0.54 5.12
N CYS A 280 18.82 -0.11 4.53
CA CYS A 280 19.61 -1.12 5.22
C CYS A 280 20.32 -0.55 6.46
N CYS A 281 20.81 0.69 6.39
CA CYS A 281 21.46 1.37 7.51
C CYS A 281 20.48 1.61 8.67
N ALA A 282 19.31 2.18 8.39
CA ALA A 282 18.27 2.39 9.40
C ALA A 282 17.76 1.06 9.99
N ALA A 283 17.61 0.02 9.17
CA ALA A 283 17.19 -1.30 9.61
C ALA A 283 18.24 -1.98 10.49
N SER A 284 19.53 -1.88 10.12
CA SER A 284 20.65 -2.41 10.89
C SER A 284 20.81 -1.69 12.23
N PHE A 285 20.61 -0.37 12.25
CA PHE A 285 20.68 0.45 13.47
C PHE A 285 19.53 0.14 14.43
N SER A 286 18.29 0.13 13.94
CA SER A 286 17.11 -0.04 14.79
C SER A 286 16.78 -1.50 15.10
N HIS A 287 17.30 -2.46 14.32
CA HIS A 287 16.81 -3.85 14.33
C HIS A 287 15.28 -3.94 14.21
N ALA A 288 14.70 -3.04 13.43
CA ALA A 288 13.27 -2.91 13.14
C ALA A 288 13.10 -2.54 11.67
N ARG A 289 11.87 -2.68 11.15
CA ARG A 289 11.57 -2.27 9.78
C ARG A 289 11.44 -0.74 9.71
N PRO A 290 12.27 -0.03 8.93
CA PRO A 290 12.13 1.41 8.76
C PRO A 290 11.00 1.75 7.79
N ASN A 291 10.18 2.74 8.14
CA ASN A 291 9.17 3.32 7.26
C ASN A 291 9.70 4.65 6.72
N PHE A 292 9.77 4.80 5.39
CA PHE A 292 10.26 6.02 4.79
C PHE A 292 9.28 7.19 5.01
N ILE A 293 9.78 8.34 5.46
CA ILE A 293 9.00 9.57 5.64
C ILE A 293 9.27 10.53 4.48
N SER A 294 10.55 10.89 4.30
CA SER A 294 10.94 11.92 3.33
C SER A 294 12.40 11.83 2.93
N LEU A 295 12.70 12.37 1.75
CA LEU A 295 14.06 12.70 1.32
C LEU A 295 14.21 14.21 1.33
N ASP A 296 15.27 14.69 1.98
CA ASP A 296 15.59 16.11 1.99
C ASP A 296 16.26 16.54 0.67
N PRO A 297 16.22 17.84 0.33
CA PRO A 297 16.87 18.36 -0.86
C PRO A 297 18.33 17.91 -0.99
N SER A 298 18.64 17.27 -2.11
CA SER A 298 19.91 16.59 -2.36
C SER A 298 20.41 16.93 -3.77
N THR A 299 21.70 17.24 -3.89
CA THR A 299 22.31 17.70 -5.16
C THR A 299 23.24 16.65 -5.75
N PHE A 300 23.19 16.49 -7.07
CA PHE A 300 24.16 15.71 -7.84
C PHE A 300 25.31 16.65 -8.25
N GLU A 301 26.44 16.55 -7.54
CA GLU A 301 27.57 17.47 -7.70
C GLU A 301 28.40 17.19 -8.95
N ASN A 302 28.64 15.91 -9.24
CA ASN A 302 29.46 15.46 -10.34
C ASN A 302 28.81 14.30 -11.09
N PRO A 303 28.95 14.24 -12.42
CA PRO A 303 28.44 13.13 -13.21
C PRO A 303 29.19 11.84 -12.90
N VAL A 304 28.50 10.71 -13.07
CA VAL A 304 29.05 9.36 -12.84
C VAL A 304 29.21 8.65 -14.18
N PRO A 305 30.44 8.46 -14.68
CA PRO A 305 30.66 7.78 -15.96
C PRO A 305 30.35 6.27 -15.87
N VAL A 306 29.89 5.69 -16.98
CA VAL A 306 29.82 4.24 -17.14
C VAL A 306 31.23 3.64 -17.05
N GLY A 307 31.36 2.51 -16.35
CA GLY A 307 32.62 1.83 -16.09
C GLY A 307 33.33 2.27 -14.80
N SER A 308 32.91 3.37 -14.17
CA SER A 308 33.48 3.83 -12.90
C SER A 308 32.98 3.01 -11.70
N VAL A 309 33.68 3.09 -10.56
CA VAL A 309 33.28 2.47 -9.30
C VAL A 309 32.59 3.51 -8.42
N LEU A 310 31.31 3.27 -8.10
CA LEU A 310 30.53 4.06 -7.17
C LEU A 310 30.68 3.52 -5.75
N TYR A 311 31.19 4.35 -4.85
CA TYR A 311 31.28 4.10 -3.42
C TYR A 311 30.18 4.87 -2.69
N LEU A 312 29.38 4.15 -1.93
CA LEU A 312 28.34 4.71 -1.08
C LEU A 312 28.69 4.44 0.39
N ARG A 313 28.48 5.44 1.24
CA ARG A 313 28.62 5.32 2.69
C ARG A 313 27.38 5.91 3.35
N ALA A 314 26.60 5.06 4.00
CA ALA A 314 25.47 5.46 4.83
C ALA A 314 25.90 5.59 6.30
N THR A 315 25.35 6.57 7.01
CA THR A 315 25.59 6.81 8.44
C THR A 315 24.33 7.39 9.06
N VAL A 316 23.91 6.90 10.22
CA VAL A 316 22.81 7.51 10.97
C VAL A 316 23.32 8.83 11.54
N ALA A 317 22.76 9.94 11.07
CA ALA A 317 23.25 11.27 11.37
C ALA A 317 22.53 11.90 12.57
N HIS A 318 21.23 11.67 12.71
CA HIS A 318 20.41 12.26 13.79
C HIS A 318 19.21 11.35 14.10
N THR A 319 18.76 11.37 15.35
CA THR A 319 17.59 10.64 15.83
C THR A 319 16.71 11.55 16.67
N GLU A 320 15.40 11.51 16.45
CA GLU A 320 14.42 12.29 17.20
C GLU A 320 13.33 11.35 17.74
N PRO A 321 13.14 11.25 19.06
CA PRO A 321 12.06 10.45 19.63
C PRO A 321 10.70 11.11 19.36
N VAL A 322 9.70 10.30 19.04
CA VAL A 322 8.33 10.72 18.75
C VAL A 322 7.37 9.79 19.48
N GLU A 323 6.51 10.34 20.33
CA GLU A 323 5.48 9.58 21.01
C GLU A 323 4.16 9.67 20.24
N ARG A 324 3.55 8.52 19.93
CA ARG A 324 2.21 8.44 19.34
C ARG A 324 1.42 7.31 19.99
N ASP A 325 0.20 7.60 20.42
CA ASP A 325 -0.75 6.62 20.95
C ASP A 325 -0.17 5.74 22.08
N GLY A 326 0.70 6.31 22.93
CA GLY A 326 1.37 5.60 24.02
C GLY A 326 2.52 4.68 23.59
N THR A 327 2.88 4.67 22.31
CA THR A 327 4.05 3.96 21.76
C THR A 327 5.16 4.93 21.35
N THR A 328 6.40 4.59 21.68
CA THR A 328 7.59 5.38 21.34
C THR A 328 8.13 4.96 19.97
N TYR A 329 8.25 5.94 19.09
CA TYR A 329 8.89 5.81 17.78
C TYR A 329 10.13 6.67 17.75
N THR A 330 11.04 6.39 16.81
CA THR A 330 12.18 7.25 16.54
C THR A 330 12.19 7.64 15.06
N LYS A 331 12.27 8.94 14.78
CA LYS A 331 12.64 9.46 13.46
C LYS A 331 14.16 9.33 13.31
N VAL A 332 14.60 8.49 12.39
CA VAL A 332 16.02 8.21 12.10
C VAL A 332 16.40 8.89 10.80
N GLN A 333 17.35 9.84 10.87
CA GLN A 333 17.92 10.48 9.70
C GLN A 333 19.22 9.80 9.30
N VAL A 334 19.27 9.32 8.05
CA VAL A 334 20.43 8.64 7.48
C VAL A 334 21.01 9.51 6.37
N ARG A 335 22.29 9.86 6.51
CA ARG A 335 23.08 10.50 5.47
C ARG A 335 23.78 9.44 4.63
N VAL A 336 23.69 9.55 3.31
CA VAL A 336 24.43 8.74 2.35
C VAL A 336 25.35 9.62 1.53
N ASP A 337 26.66 9.44 1.70
CA ASP A 337 27.68 10.08 0.89
C ASP A 337 28.03 9.19 -0.31
N SER A 338 28.02 9.78 -1.51
CA SER A 338 28.38 9.09 -2.75
C SER A 338 29.70 9.63 -3.32
N LYS A 339 30.58 8.73 -3.73
CA LYS A 339 31.89 9.06 -4.32
C LYS A 339 32.16 8.15 -5.51
N VAL A 340 32.64 8.71 -6.60
CA VAL A 340 33.06 7.94 -7.79
C VAL A 340 34.57 7.90 -7.89
N ARG A 341 35.08 6.74 -8.36
CA ARG A 341 36.48 6.54 -8.73
C ARG A 341 36.56 5.83 -10.08
N ASP A 342 37.61 6.12 -10.82
CA ASP A 342 37.96 5.31 -11.99
C ASP A 342 38.38 3.90 -11.54
N VAL A 343 38.31 2.91 -12.44
CA VAL A 343 38.69 1.51 -12.12
C VAL A 343 40.15 1.42 -11.69
N GLU A 344 41.00 2.26 -12.25
CA GLU A 344 42.42 2.39 -11.91
C GLU A 344 42.64 3.13 -10.57
N HIS A 345 41.57 3.63 -9.95
CA HIS A 345 41.57 4.37 -8.69
C HIS A 345 42.40 5.67 -8.70
N GLY A 346 42.75 6.18 -9.88
CA GLY A 346 43.55 7.40 -10.04
C GLY A 346 42.85 8.70 -9.64
N SER A 347 41.52 8.77 -9.74
CA SER A 347 40.75 9.95 -9.35
C SER A 347 39.65 9.63 -8.34
N ARG A 348 39.31 10.61 -7.48
CA ARG A 348 38.21 10.51 -6.51
C ARG A 348 37.38 11.79 -6.56
N LYS A 349 36.10 11.67 -6.93
CA LYS A 349 35.16 12.81 -6.97
C LYS A 349 33.95 12.53 -6.09
N SER A 350 33.49 13.53 -5.35
CA SER A 350 32.19 13.47 -4.65
C SER A 350 31.08 13.60 -5.67
N THR A 351 30.07 12.73 -5.62
CA THR A 351 28.97 12.74 -6.60
C THR A 351 27.70 13.33 -6.01
N GLY A 352 27.56 13.36 -4.69
CA GLY A 352 26.42 13.91 -3.99
C GLY A 352 26.25 13.37 -2.58
N GLN A 353 25.43 14.09 -1.81
CA GLN A 353 25.00 13.71 -0.46
C GLN A 353 23.48 13.64 -0.43
N PHE A 354 22.96 12.54 0.10
CA PHE A 354 21.52 12.28 0.21
C PHE A 354 21.14 12.09 1.67
N ASN A 355 20.04 12.71 2.11
CA ASN A 355 19.59 12.59 3.49
C ASN A 355 18.16 12.05 3.50
N TYR A 356 17.99 10.88 4.08
CA TYR A 356 16.73 10.14 4.14
C TYR A 356 16.23 10.13 5.58
N THR A 357 14.94 10.37 5.78
CA THR A 357 14.29 10.26 7.09
C THR A 357 13.39 9.03 7.11
N PHE A 358 13.58 8.18 8.11
CA PHE A 358 12.78 6.98 8.37
C PHE A 358 12.11 7.07 9.74
N LEU A 359 11.02 6.35 9.93
CA LEU A 359 10.36 6.12 11.20
C LEU A 359 10.58 4.66 11.61
N VAL A 360 10.98 4.43 12.85
CA VAL A 360 11.14 3.08 13.41
C VAL A 360 10.33 2.95 14.70
N GLU A 361 9.69 1.79 14.90
CA GLU A 361 8.88 1.47 16.08
C GLU A 361 9.76 1.01 17.26
N LYS A 362 10.79 1.80 17.58
CA LYS A 362 11.65 1.59 18.74
C LYS A 362 12.12 2.94 19.26
N ASP A 363 12.36 3.00 20.57
CA ASP A 363 13.14 4.06 21.18
C ASP A 363 14.64 3.72 21.02
N ILE A 364 15.33 4.48 20.18
CA ILE A 364 16.77 4.30 19.92
C ILE A 364 17.40 5.65 19.54
N GLN A 365 18.61 5.91 20.01
CA GLN A 365 19.28 7.19 19.82
C GLN A 365 20.70 7.01 19.29
N VAL A 366 21.10 7.91 18.39
CA VAL A 366 22.47 7.98 17.88
C VAL A 366 23.28 9.00 18.68
N MET A 367 24.51 8.64 19.06
CA MET A 367 25.43 9.53 19.76
C MET A 367 26.72 9.77 18.94
N PRO A 368 27.06 11.03 18.62
CA PRO A 368 28.36 11.38 18.04
C PRO A 368 29.50 11.31 19.07
N ARG A 369 30.72 10.98 18.63
CA ARG A 369 31.94 10.96 19.48
C ARG A 369 32.98 11.97 19.02
N THR A 370 33.22 12.04 17.72
CA THR A 370 34.25 12.91 17.14
C THR A 370 33.69 14.26 16.74
N TYR A 371 34.53 15.30 16.66
CA TYR A 371 34.10 16.62 16.18
C TYR A 371 33.40 16.54 14.80
N GLY A 372 33.91 15.70 13.89
CA GLY A 372 33.27 15.48 12.59
C GLY A 372 31.87 14.86 12.68
N GLU A 373 31.66 13.96 13.64
CA GLU A 373 30.33 13.39 13.91
C GLU A 373 29.39 14.41 14.57
N PHE A 374 29.90 15.27 15.45
CA PHE A 374 29.12 16.39 15.99
C PHE A 374 28.67 17.34 14.88
N MET A 375 29.54 17.68 13.92
CA MET A 375 29.15 18.52 12.78
C MET A 375 28.10 17.83 11.90
N LEU A 376 28.24 16.52 11.66
CA LEU A 376 27.26 15.74 10.92
C LEU A 376 25.89 15.72 11.63
N TRP A 377 25.91 15.52 12.94
CA TRP A 377 24.72 15.51 13.78
C TRP A 377 24.01 16.87 13.78
N THR A 378 24.76 17.97 13.90
CA THR A 378 24.22 19.33 13.86
C THR A 378 23.64 19.67 12.49
N ASP A 379 24.28 19.27 11.38
CA ASP A 379 23.74 19.46 10.03
C ASP A 379 22.39 18.76 9.87
N ALA A 380 22.33 17.50 10.32
CA ALA A 380 21.10 16.71 10.26
C ALA A 380 19.99 17.31 11.14
N ARG A 381 20.30 17.73 12.37
CA ARG A 381 19.35 18.46 13.24
C ARG A 381 18.80 19.73 12.59
N ARG A 382 19.65 20.54 11.95
CA ARG A 382 19.20 21.74 11.20
C ARG A 382 18.21 21.38 10.10
N ARG A 383 18.48 20.30 9.35
CA ARG A 383 17.57 19.80 8.30
C ARG A 383 16.25 19.31 8.90
N ALA A 384 16.28 18.57 10.01
CA ALA A 384 15.08 18.13 10.72
C ALA A 384 14.18 19.31 11.14
N GLN A 385 14.77 20.35 11.71
CA GLN A 385 14.04 21.56 12.14
C GLN A 385 13.45 22.32 10.95
N ASN A 386 14.21 22.50 9.88
CA ASN A 386 13.71 23.14 8.66
C ASN A 386 12.56 22.34 8.04
N ALA A 387 12.68 21.00 8.04
CA ALA A 387 11.62 20.11 7.57
C ALA A 387 10.36 20.22 8.43
N ALA A 388 10.48 20.26 9.76
CA ALA A 388 9.35 20.43 10.66
C ALA A 388 8.62 21.77 10.44
N ALA A 389 9.36 22.86 10.24
CA ALA A 389 8.80 24.19 9.96
C ALA A 389 8.04 24.28 8.63
N MET A 390 8.35 23.42 7.66
CA MET A 390 7.62 23.34 6.38
C MET A 390 6.34 22.49 6.47
N VAL A 391 6.23 21.59 7.45
CA VAL A 391 5.12 20.62 7.61
C VAL A 391 3.99 21.15 8.50
N THR A 392 4.17 22.27 9.22
CA THR A 392 3.16 22.84 10.15
C THR A 392 1.81 23.26 9.53
N GLY A 393 1.58 23.01 8.23
CA GLY A 393 0.29 23.19 7.54
C GLY A 393 -0.35 21.94 6.94
N SER A 394 0.35 20.79 6.91
CA SER A 394 -0.18 19.51 6.40
C SER A 394 -0.25 18.48 7.53
N ARG A 395 -1.36 17.72 7.59
CA ARG A 395 -1.56 16.66 8.60
C ARG A 395 -0.34 15.75 8.60
N GLU A 396 0.27 15.49 9.76
CA GLU A 396 1.39 14.56 9.84
C GLU A 396 0.97 13.22 9.21
N PRO A 397 1.67 12.73 8.17
CA PRO A 397 1.24 11.55 7.46
C PRO A 397 1.23 10.36 8.43
N SER A 398 0.11 9.64 8.46
CA SER A 398 -0.07 8.40 9.21
C SER A 398 0.71 7.29 8.50
N THR A 399 2.05 7.36 8.55
CA THR A 399 2.95 6.38 7.90
C THR A 399 3.03 5.04 8.65
N LEU A 400 2.28 4.87 9.74
CA LEU A 400 2.42 3.77 10.70
C LEU A 400 1.29 2.74 10.70
N ARG A 401 0.39 2.75 9.71
CA ARG A 401 -0.50 1.59 9.58
C ARG A 401 0.29 0.41 9.00
N ASN A 402 0.66 -0.51 9.89
CA ASN A 402 1.36 -1.74 9.58
C ASN A 402 0.61 -2.58 8.53
N ILE A 403 1.31 -2.99 7.47
CA ILE A 403 0.81 -3.86 6.38
C ILE A 403 0.57 -5.32 6.83
N LYS A 404 0.61 -5.62 8.14
CA LYS A 404 0.07 -6.88 8.65
C LYS A 404 -1.39 -7.07 8.22
N ASP A 405 -2.14 -5.98 8.02
CA ASP A 405 -3.51 -6.03 7.51
C ASP A 405 -3.59 -6.22 5.97
N SER A 406 -2.65 -5.65 5.19
CA SER A 406 -2.77 -5.65 3.72
C SER A 406 -2.25 -6.91 3.04
N THR A 407 -1.22 -7.57 3.58
CA THR A 407 -0.76 -8.86 3.01
C THR A 407 -1.78 -9.97 3.26
N GLN A 408 -2.47 -9.94 4.40
CA GLN A 408 -3.57 -10.85 4.71
C GLN A 408 -4.78 -10.56 3.80
N ALA A 409 -5.06 -9.29 3.50
CA ALA A 409 -6.07 -8.90 2.53
C ALA A 409 -5.74 -9.32 1.08
N LEU A 410 -4.48 -9.21 0.63
CA LEU A 410 -4.06 -9.56 -0.74
C LEU A 410 -3.97 -11.07 -1.00
N ILE A 411 -3.55 -11.87 -0.01
CA ILE A 411 -3.62 -13.33 -0.07
C ILE A 411 -5.08 -13.80 -0.11
N GLN A 412 -5.99 -13.07 0.54
CA GLN A 412 -7.42 -13.37 0.58
C GLN A 412 -8.17 -12.85 -0.66
N ALA A 413 -7.72 -11.77 -1.30
CA ALA A 413 -8.37 -11.16 -2.47
C ALA A 413 -7.94 -11.74 -3.82
N SER A 414 -6.71 -12.25 -3.96
CA SER A 414 -6.18 -12.63 -5.28
C SER A 414 -6.43 -14.09 -5.72
N MET A 415 -6.93 -14.97 -4.84
CA MET A 415 -7.33 -16.35 -5.19
C MET A 415 -8.43 -16.94 -4.26
N SER A 416 -9.39 -16.13 -3.78
CA SER A 416 -10.52 -16.69 -3.04
C SER A 416 -11.60 -17.19 -4.01
N LEU A 417 -11.66 -18.51 -4.19
CA LEU A 417 -12.91 -19.14 -4.58
C LEU A 417 -13.99 -18.67 -3.59
N PRO A 418 -15.13 -18.12 -4.00
CA PRO A 418 -16.20 -17.84 -3.05
C PRO A 418 -16.55 -19.15 -2.33
N ASN A 419 -16.56 -19.16 -0.98
CA ASN A 419 -16.91 -20.35 -0.19
C ASN A 419 -18.43 -20.56 -0.18
N LEU A 420 -19.00 -20.67 -1.38
CA LEU A 420 -20.42 -20.74 -1.63
C LEU A 420 -20.67 -21.94 -2.55
N TRP A 421 -21.42 -22.92 -2.05
CA TRP A 421 -21.57 -24.23 -2.67
C TRP A 421 -23.05 -24.57 -2.82
N HIS A 422 -23.49 -24.76 -4.06
CA HIS A 422 -24.84 -25.17 -4.38
C HIS A 422 -24.98 -26.69 -4.31
N LEU A 423 -26.02 -27.15 -3.63
CA LEU A 423 -26.38 -28.56 -3.60
C LEU A 423 -27.18 -28.92 -4.86
N ARG A 424 -26.69 -29.92 -5.61
CA ARG A 424 -27.41 -30.58 -6.70
C ARG A 424 -27.51 -32.07 -6.42
N ARG A 425 -28.57 -32.71 -6.93
CA ARG A 425 -28.70 -34.18 -6.92
C ARG A 425 -28.50 -34.72 -8.34
N VAL A 426 -27.77 -35.81 -8.46
CA VAL A 426 -27.60 -36.57 -9.71
C VAL A 426 -28.38 -37.89 -9.65
N ALA A 427 -28.56 -38.54 -10.80
CA ALA A 427 -29.20 -39.86 -10.85
C ALA A 427 -28.37 -40.92 -10.10
N ASP A 428 -29.02 -41.96 -9.59
CA ASP A 428 -28.37 -43.05 -8.83
C ASP A 428 -27.28 -43.78 -9.65
N THR A 429 -27.44 -43.86 -10.97
CA THR A 429 -26.44 -44.44 -11.89
C THR A 429 -25.15 -43.63 -11.99
N ALA A 430 -25.18 -42.35 -11.60
CA ALA A 430 -24.03 -41.44 -11.59
C ALA A 430 -23.49 -41.18 -10.17
N ALA A 431 -23.89 -41.99 -9.19
CA ALA A 431 -23.42 -41.90 -7.82
C ALA A 431 -21.90 -42.13 -7.73
N LYS A 432 -21.21 -41.29 -6.95
CA LYS A 432 -19.77 -41.42 -6.67
C LYS A 432 -19.50 -41.40 -5.19
N ALA A 433 -18.29 -41.81 -4.81
CA ALA A 433 -17.84 -41.83 -3.43
C ALA A 433 -17.90 -40.43 -2.79
N CYS A 434 -18.51 -40.35 -1.60
CA CYS A 434 -18.55 -39.16 -0.77
C CYS A 434 -17.13 -38.73 -0.39
N PHE A 435 -16.87 -37.43 -0.43
CA PHE A 435 -15.56 -36.85 -0.11
C PHE A 435 -15.09 -37.13 1.33
N VAL A 436 -16.00 -37.38 2.27
CA VAL A 436 -15.67 -37.57 3.70
C VAL A 436 -15.61 -39.05 4.09
N CYS A 437 -16.64 -39.85 3.79
CA CYS A 437 -16.68 -41.28 4.16
C CYS A 437 -16.50 -42.27 3.01
N TYR A 438 -16.31 -41.79 1.78
CA TYR A 438 -16.14 -42.63 0.58
C TYR A 438 -17.32 -43.57 0.24
N LYS A 439 -18.45 -43.47 0.95
CA LYS A 439 -19.69 -44.18 0.61
C LYS A 439 -20.35 -43.56 -0.64
N PRO A 440 -21.02 -44.35 -1.50
CA PRO A 440 -21.69 -43.81 -2.69
C PRO A 440 -22.74 -42.76 -2.30
N SER A 441 -22.75 -41.64 -3.04
CA SER A 441 -23.69 -40.54 -2.86
C SER A 441 -24.14 -39.98 -4.21
N THR A 442 -25.38 -39.50 -4.26
CA THR A 442 -25.97 -38.75 -5.38
C THR A 442 -26.02 -37.24 -5.16
N SER A 443 -25.64 -36.77 -3.97
CA SER A 443 -25.59 -35.35 -3.64
C SER A 443 -24.23 -34.75 -4.00
N VAL A 444 -24.24 -33.65 -4.73
CA VAL A 444 -23.06 -32.95 -5.26
C VAL A 444 -23.09 -31.50 -4.80
N LEU A 445 -21.99 -31.04 -4.21
CA LEU A 445 -21.75 -29.62 -3.96
C LEU A 445 -20.93 -29.05 -5.13
N ILE A 446 -21.40 -27.94 -5.71
CA ILE A 446 -20.78 -27.29 -6.87
C ILE A 446 -20.69 -25.77 -6.66
N THR A 447 -19.60 -25.15 -7.12
CA THR A 447 -19.45 -23.69 -7.10
C THR A 447 -20.36 -23.03 -8.15
N PRO A 448 -20.78 -21.75 -7.98
CA PRO A 448 -21.65 -21.04 -8.94
C PRO A 448 -21.07 -20.98 -10.37
N ASP A 449 -19.75 -20.96 -10.49
CA ASP A 449 -19.00 -20.89 -11.75
C ASP A 449 -18.70 -22.28 -12.35
N ASN A 450 -19.22 -23.37 -11.76
CA ASN A 450 -19.00 -24.77 -12.15
C ASN A 450 -17.52 -25.18 -12.23
N LYS A 451 -16.59 -24.42 -11.63
CA LYS A 451 -15.16 -24.71 -11.68
C LYS A 451 -14.72 -25.81 -10.72
N ASP A 452 -15.45 -26.00 -9.61
CA ASP A 452 -15.16 -27.07 -8.68
C ASP A 452 -16.44 -27.77 -8.19
N PHE A 453 -16.38 -29.10 -8.07
CA PHE A 453 -17.48 -29.91 -7.57
C PHE A 453 -16.97 -31.17 -6.85
N PHE A 454 -17.79 -31.70 -5.94
CA PHE A 454 -17.53 -32.99 -5.28
C PHE A 454 -18.80 -33.57 -4.67
N TYR A 455 -18.76 -34.89 -4.41
CA TYR A 455 -19.89 -35.63 -3.87
C TYR A 455 -19.86 -35.65 -2.33
N VAL A 456 -21.01 -35.47 -1.70
CA VAL A 456 -21.17 -35.49 -0.23
C VAL A 456 -22.43 -36.26 0.10
N CYS A 457 -22.40 -37.17 1.08
CA CYS A 457 -23.61 -37.85 1.51
C CYS A 457 -24.49 -36.95 2.41
N PRO A 458 -25.81 -37.17 2.48
CA PRO A 458 -26.71 -36.35 3.29
C PRO A 458 -26.30 -36.24 4.77
N VAL A 459 -25.69 -37.29 5.33
CA VAL A 459 -25.20 -37.31 6.72
C VAL A 459 -24.13 -36.25 6.96
N HIS A 460 -23.20 -36.05 6.02
CA HIS A 460 -22.16 -35.03 6.16
C HIS A 460 -22.63 -33.62 5.81
N LEU A 461 -23.72 -33.46 5.05
CA LEU A 461 -24.33 -32.15 4.84
C LEU A 461 -24.92 -31.54 6.13
N GLN A 462 -25.17 -32.38 7.14
CA GLN A 462 -25.66 -31.97 8.45
C GLN A 462 -24.53 -31.78 9.48
N ASP A 463 -23.29 -32.14 9.14
CA ASP A 463 -22.15 -32.00 10.04
C ASP A 463 -21.63 -30.57 10.08
N ARG A 464 -21.77 -29.93 11.24
CA ARG A 464 -21.35 -28.54 11.50
C ARG A 464 -19.83 -28.33 11.34
N HIS A 465 -19.03 -29.38 11.52
CA HIS A 465 -17.58 -29.30 11.34
C HIS A 465 -17.17 -29.46 9.88
N PHE A 466 -18.09 -29.85 9.01
CA PHE A 466 -17.87 -30.05 7.58
C PHE A 466 -18.41 -28.88 6.74
N CYS A 467 -19.71 -28.59 6.86
CA CYS A 467 -20.34 -27.47 6.16
C CYS A 467 -21.49 -26.88 6.96
N SER A 468 -21.69 -25.58 6.83
CA SER A 468 -22.83 -24.85 7.41
C SER A 468 -23.74 -24.35 6.29
N PRO A 469 -25.06 -24.52 6.39
CA PRO A 469 -25.97 -23.90 5.44
C PRO A 469 -25.83 -22.38 5.51
N ILE A 470 -25.63 -21.74 4.35
CA ILE A 470 -25.74 -20.28 4.24
C ILE A 470 -27.24 -20.04 4.09
N VAL A 471 -27.88 -19.64 5.20
CA VAL A 471 -29.32 -19.44 5.22
C VAL A 471 -29.63 -18.21 4.38
N ASP A 472 -30.31 -18.39 3.24
CA ASP A 472 -30.98 -17.30 2.54
C ASP A 472 -31.88 -16.58 3.55
N SER A 473 -31.78 -15.25 3.62
CA SER A 473 -32.57 -14.39 4.51
C SER A 473 -34.08 -14.69 4.44
N GLU A 474 -34.55 -15.29 3.35
CA GLU A 474 -35.92 -15.72 3.14
C GLU A 474 -36.32 -16.97 3.95
N HIS A 475 -35.43 -17.96 4.14
CA HIS A 475 -35.75 -19.19 4.88
C HIS A 475 -35.72 -18.97 6.40
N ALA A 476 -34.77 -18.18 6.90
CA ALA A 476 -34.77 -17.72 8.30
C ALA A 476 -36.02 -16.89 8.61
N ALA A 477 -36.43 -16.01 7.68
CA ALA A 477 -37.66 -15.24 7.82
C ALA A 477 -38.91 -16.13 7.78
N ALA A 478 -38.94 -17.17 6.95
CA ALA A 478 -40.06 -18.12 6.90
C ALA A 478 -40.19 -18.93 8.21
N LYS A 479 -39.07 -19.43 8.75
CA LYS A 479 -39.04 -20.14 10.04
C LYS A 479 -39.43 -19.22 11.20
N ALA A 480 -38.91 -17.99 11.24
CA ALA A 480 -39.28 -17.00 12.24
C ALA A 480 -40.77 -16.63 12.16
N LYS A 481 -41.35 -16.55 10.95
CA LYS A 481 -42.78 -16.34 10.75
C LYS A 481 -43.62 -17.53 11.23
N GLN A 482 -43.20 -18.77 10.97
CA GLN A 482 -43.88 -19.96 11.49
C GLN A 482 -43.82 -20.05 13.02
N GLU A 483 -42.67 -19.79 13.63
CA GLU A 483 -42.51 -19.78 15.08
C GLU A 483 -43.26 -18.61 15.76
N ALA A 484 -43.39 -17.46 15.08
CA ALA A 484 -44.22 -16.35 15.54
C ALA A 484 -45.71 -16.70 15.48
N LEU A 485 -46.17 -17.27 14.37
CA LEU A 485 -47.57 -17.71 14.20
C LEU A 485 -47.94 -18.79 15.23
N ALA A 486 -47.04 -19.75 15.49
CA ALA A 486 -47.26 -20.78 16.51
C ALA A 486 -47.39 -20.18 17.92
N ARG A 487 -46.58 -19.17 18.25
CA ARG A 487 -46.68 -18.43 19.52
C ARG A 487 -47.98 -17.65 19.63
N GLU A 488 -48.43 -17.00 18.57
CA GLU A 488 -49.72 -16.28 18.54
C GLU A 488 -50.89 -17.25 18.76
N ILE A 489 -50.88 -18.42 18.11
CA ILE A 489 -51.90 -19.45 18.32
C ILE A 489 -51.90 -19.95 19.77
N GLU A 490 -50.73 -20.10 20.41
CA GLU A 490 -50.63 -20.52 21.81
C GLU A 490 -51.18 -19.44 22.77
N ILE A 491 -50.93 -18.16 22.49
CA ILE A 491 -51.49 -17.04 23.25
C ILE A 491 -53.02 -17.03 23.15
N VAL A 492 -53.58 -17.20 21.95
CA VAL A 492 -55.05 -17.25 21.74
C VAL A 492 -55.67 -18.42 22.51
N LYS A 493 -54.99 -19.57 22.57
CA LYS A 493 -55.45 -20.72 23.37
C LYS A 493 -55.45 -20.41 24.88
N LYS A 494 -54.39 -19.77 25.39
CA LYS A 494 -54.30 -19.37 26.81
C LYS A 494 -55.34 -18.31 27.18
N GLU A 495 -55.58 -17.31 26.32
CA GLU A 495 -56.63 -16.31 26.53
C GLU A 495 -58.03 -16.96 26.59
N TYR A 496 -58.28 -17.96 25.76
CA TYR A 496 -59.54 -18.71 25.80
C TYR A 496 -59.69 -19.49 27.12
N GLU A 497 -58.65 -20.18 27.57
CA GLU A 497 -58.66 -20.93 28.84
C GLU A 497 -58.90 -20.01 30.05
N GLU A 498 -58.29 -18.83 30.07
CA GLU A 498 -58.48 -17.84 31.12
C GLU A 498 -59.91 -17.26 31.10
N LYS A 499 -60.46 -16.95 29.92
CA LYS A 499 -61.86 -16.53 29.77
C LYS A 499 -62.85 -17.60 30.25
N GLN A 500 -62.57 -18.88 29.97
CA GLN A 500 -63.39 -19.98 30.47
C GLN A 500 -63.30 -20.11 32.00
N ARG A 501 -62.12 -19.93 32.60
CA ARG A 501 -61.97 -19.92 34.07
C ARG A 501 -62.73 -18.78 34.71
N ARG A 502 -62.59 -17.55 34.20
CA ARG A 502 -63.33 -16.38 34.73
C ARG A 502 -64.84 -16.53 34.58
N LYS A 503 -65.32 -17.20 33.52
CA LYS A 503 -66.74 -17.50 33.36
C LYS A 503 -67.22 -18.54 34.38
N LYS A 504 -66.46 -19.62 34.59
CA LYS A 504 -66.77 -20.64 35.62
C LYS A 504 -66.72 -20.07 37.04
N GLU A 505 -65.81 -19.14 37.32
CA GLU A 505 -65.75 -18.42 38.59
C GLU A 505 -66.98 -17.52 38.78
N LYS A 506 -67.40 -16.76 37.76
CA LYS A 506 -68.63 -15.95 37.80
C LYS A 506 -69.92 -16.78 37.92
N GLU A 507 -69.97 -17.97 37.31
CA GLU A 507 -71.09 -18.90 37.47
C GLU A 507 -71.12 -19.52 38.87
N LYS A 508 -69.94 -19.75 39.49
CA LYS A 508 -69.84 -20.20 40.88
C LYS A 508 -70.26 -19.10 41.86
N GLU A 509 -69.84 -17.85 41.63
CA GLU A 509 -70.27 -16.69 42.43
C GLU A 509 -71.79 -16.47 42.36
N LYS A 510 -72.41 -16.61 41.17
CA LYS A 510 -73.88 -16.57 41.03
C LYS A 510 -74.59 -17.72 41.74
N LYS A 511 -74.01 -18.93 41.75
CA LYS A 511 -74.58 -20.07 42.50
C LYS A 511 -74.49 -19.88 44.02
N THR A 512 -73.44 -19.23 44.52
CA THR A 512 -73.30 -18.91 45.95
C THR A 512 -74.21 -17.77 46.42
N ASP A 513 -74.61 -16.84 45.53
CA ASP A 513 -75.61 -15.81 45.85
C ASP A 513 -77.05 -16.35 45.83
N ASP A 514 -77.37 -17.32 44.96
CA ASP A 514 -78.68 -17.98 44.93
C ASP A 514 -78.90 -18.98 46.09
N GLU A 515 -77.85 -19.51 46.73
CA GLU A 515 -77.95 -20.41 47.91
C GLU A 515 -78.17 -19.68 49.25
N LEU A 516 -78.18 -18.33 49.28
CA LEU A 516 -78.43 -17.53 50.49
C LEU A 516 -79.86 -16.96 50.61
N LYS A 517 -80.77 -17.32 49.70
CA LYS A 517 -82.21 -16.99 49.81
C LYS A 517 -83.09 -18.11 49.24
N ASP A 518 -83.32 -19.17 50.02
CA ASP A 518 -84.52 -20.00 49.87
C ASP A 518 -85.41 -19.82 51.11
N SER A 519 -86.53 -19.10 50.92
CA SER A 519 -87.77 -19.43 51.62
C SER A 519 -88.94 -19.10 50.71
N ASP A 520 -89.48 -20.18 50.14
CA ASP A 520 -90.85 -20.44 49.71
C ASP A 520 -91.21 -20.39 48.21
N LYS A 521 -91.57 -21.61 47.77
CA LYS A 521 -92.60 -22.00 46.78
C LYS A 521 -92.20 -22.25 45.32
N LYS A 522 -91.74 -23.49 45.08
CA LYS A 522 -92.24 -24.49 44.10
C LYS A 522 -92.82 -23.94 42.78
N SER A 523 -92.06 -24.00 41.68
CA SER A 523 -92.19 -25.06 40.64
C SER A 523 -91.46 -24.75 39.32
N LYS A 524 -90.70 -25.76 38.86
CA LYS A 524 -90.40 -26.18 37.48
C LYS A 524 -89.72 -25.23 36.48
N LYS A 525 -88.55 -25.71 36.03
CA LYS A 525 -88.07 -25.79 34.62
C LYS A 525 -87.46 -24.46 34.12
N SER A 526 -86.23 -24.40 33.60
CA SER A 526 -85.50 -25.35 32.75
C SER A 526 -84.01 -24.94 32.66
N ASP A 527 -83.13 -25.93 32.70
CA ASP A 527 -81.75 -25.87 32.18
C ASP A 527 -81.74 -25.52 30.69
N LYS A 528 -81.27 -24.31 30.31
CA LYS A 528 -80.88 -24.06 28.91
C LYS A 528 -79.97 -22.86 28.60
N ASP A 529 -79.36 -22.18 29.58
CA ASP A 529 -78.57 -20.97 29.28
C ASP A 529 -77.05 -21.08 29.51
N GLY A 530 -76.53 -22.19 30.05
CA GLY A 530 -75.08 -22.40 30.22
C GLY A 530 -74.32 -22.83 28.94
N ASP A 531 -74.99 -23.62 28.07
CA ASP A 531 -74.36 -24.29 26.92
C ASP A 531 -74.16 -23.34 25.70
N SER A 532 -74.98 -22.30 25.56
CA SER A 532 -74.93 -21.38 24.40
C SER A 532 -73.67 -20.52 24.39
N GLY A 533 -73.22 -20.04 25.56
CA GLY A 533 -72.06 -19.17 25.68
C GLY A 533 -70.71 -19.90 25.62
N ALA A 534 -70.65 -21.20 25.96
CA ALA A 534 -69.42 -21.98 25.83
C ALA A 534 -69.12 -22.31 24.35
N LYS A 535 -70.16 -22.72 23.60
CA LYS A 535 -70.09 -22.95 22.16
C LYS A 535 -69.76 -21.69 21.36
N SER A 536 -70.27 -20.53 21.78
CA SER A 536 -69.92 -19.24 21.17
C SER A 536 -68.42 -18.92 21.29
N LEU A 537 -67.83 -19.15 22.46
CA LEU A 537 -66.40 -18.87 22.69
C LEU A 537 -65.50 -19.88 21.98
N GLU A 538 -65.91 -21.15 21.86
CA GLU A 538 -65.18 -22.15 21.06
C GLU A 538 -65.19 -21.79 19.58
N LYS A 539 -66.36 -21.40 19.05
CA LYS A 539 -66.49 -20.96 17.66
C LYS A 539 -65.62 -19.73 17.37
N GLU A 540 -65.58 -18.75 18.28
CA GLU A 540 -64.75 -17.56 18.15
C GLU A 540 -63.24 -17.88 18.18
N ARG A 541 -62.82 -18.83 19.03
CA ARG A 541 -61.42 -19.32 19.05
C ARG A 541 -61.06 -20.00 17.74
N ASP A 542 -61.92 -20.90 17.26
CA ASP A 542 -61.64 -21.72 16.09
C ASP A 542 -61.64 -20.86 14.81
N GLU A 543 -62.56 -19.88 14.66
CA GLU A 543 -62.54 -18.89 13.58
C GLU A 543 -61.26 -18.02 13.60
N LYS A 544 -60.76 -17.68 14.80
CA LYS A 544 -59.53 -16.87 14.95
C LYS A 544 -58.27 -17.67 14.62
N ILE A 545 -58.22 -18.96 14.97
CA ILE A 545 -57.12 -19.85 14.56
C ILE A 545 -57.20 -20.15 13.05
N GLU A 546 -58.40 -20.33 12.50
CA GLU A 546 -58.60 -20.59 11.07
C GLU A 546 -58.20 -19.37 10.21
N SER A 547 -58.54 -18.16 10.64
CA SER A 547 -58.08 -16.93 9.96
C SER A 547 -56.56 -16.76 9.99
N LEU A 548 -55.91 -17.07 11.11
CA LEU A 548 -54.44 -17.06 11.25
C LEU A 548 -53.78 -18.12 10.37
N THR A 549 -54.32 -19.34 10.29
CA THR A 549 -53.76 -20.44 9.48
C THR A 549 -54.00 -20.28 7.97
N LYS A 550 -55.13 -19.69 7.55
CA LYS A 550 -55.46 -19.44 6.13
C LYS A 550 -54.55 -18.39 5.48
N SER A 551 -53.87 -17.57 6.29
CA SER A 551 -52.86 -16.61 5.82
C SER A 551 -51.50 -17.25 5.46
N ALA A 552 -51.29 -18.55 5.74
CA ALA A 552 -49.98 -19.20 5.67
C ALA A 552 -49.81 -20.27 4.57
N SER A 553 -50.82 -20.55 3.73
CA SER A 553 -50.71 -21.64 2.72
C SER A 553 -50.24 -21.14 1.35
N SER A 554 -48.93 -21.05 1.13
CA SER A 554 -48.31 -21.21 -0.20
C SER A 554 -46.90 -21.81 -0.10
N SER A 555 -46.66 -22.85 -0.91
CA SER A 555 -45.39 -23.56 -1.18
C SER A 555 -44.79 -24.45 -0.07
N ALA A 556 -45.12 -25.75 -0.10
CA ALA A 556 -44.30 -26.81 0.47
C ALA A 556 -43.35 -27.34 -0.63
N THR A 557 -42.08 -26.97 -0.57
CA THR A 557 -41.00 -27.58 -1.37
C THR A 557 -39.84 -27.94 -0.46
N ASP A 558 -39.44 -29.22 -0.50
CA ASP A 558 -38.25 -29.87 0.11
C ASP A 558 -37.36 -28.95 0.98
N ASP A 559 -37.55 -29.03 2.31
CA ASP A 559 -37.08 -28.11 3.36
C ASP A 559 -35.56 -28.22 3.67
N SER A 560 -34.75 -28.53 2.65
CA SER A 560 -33.29 -28.65 2.79
C SER A 560 -32.57 -27.44 2.21
N PRO A 561 -31.62 -26.83 2.94
CA PRO A 561 -30.88 -25.67 2.47
C PRO A 561 -30.13 -26.02 1.18
N ARG A 562 -30.24 -25.17 0.16
CA ARG A 562 -29.65 -25.40 -1.17
C ARG A 562 -28.24 -24.83 -1.32
N ILE A 563 -27.78 -24.02 -0.37
CA ILE A 563 -26.49 -23.35 -0.41
C ILE A 563 -25.75 -23.59 0.92
N PHE A 564 -24.47 -23.95 0.81
CA PHE A 564 -23.61 -24.27 1.94
C PHE A 564 -22.29 -23.50 1.86
N ALA A 565 -21.73 -23.17 3.02
CA ALA A 565 -20.35 -22.78 3.21
C ALA A 565 -19.58 -23.97 3.78
N LEU A 566 -18.39 -24.26 3.26
CA LEU A 566 -17.52 -25.28 3.87
C LEU A 566 -16.83 -24.70 5.10
N HIS A 567 -16.58 -25.56 6.09
CA HIS A 567 -15.73 -25.19 7.21
C HIS A 567 -14.30 -24.90 6.74
N LYS A 568 -13.60 -24.01 7.45
CA LYS A 568 -12.30 -23.42 7.05
C LYS A 568 -11.30 -24.45 6.53
N ASN A 569 -11.14 -25.58 7.22
CA ASN A 569 -10.17 -26.61 6.85
C ASN A 569 -10.53 -27.29 5.52
N PHE A 570 -11.81 -27.62 5.31
CA PHE A 570 -12.27 -28.25 4.08
C PHE A 570 -12.25 -27.27 2.90
N TYR A 571 -12.62 -26.01 3.12
CA TYR A 571 -12.47 -24.96 2.13
C TYR A 571 -11.00 -24.79 1.70
N GLN A 572 -10.08 -24.73 2.67
CA GLN A 572 -8.64 -24.60 2.38
C GLN A 572 -8.11 -25.78 1.55
N MET A 573 -8.52 -27.02 1.87
CA MET A 573 -8.17 -28.20 1.07
C MET A 573 -8.65 -28.09 -0.38
N ARG A 574 -9.81 -27.48 -0.64
CA ARG A 574 -10.30 -27.25 -2.01
C ARG A 574 -9.45 -26.22 -2.74
N VAL A 575 -9.14 -25.10 -2.08
CA VAL A 575 -8.28 -24.05 -2.63
C VAL A 575 -6.90 -24.61 -2.99
N ASP A 576 -6.30 -25.39 -2.08
CA ASP A 576 -4.97 -25.99 -2.30
C ASP A 576 -5.00 -27.03 -3.44
N ARG A 577 -6.06 -27.84 -3.53
CA ARG A 577 -6.26 -28.77 -4.66
C ARG A 577 -6.30 -28.03 -6.00
N GLN A 578 -7.01 -26.91 -6.07
CA GLN A 578 -7.13 -26.15 -7.31
C GLN A 578 -5.80 -25.48 -7.70
N ARG A 579 -5.06 -24.93 -6.72
CA ARG A 579 -3.69 -24.44 -6.94
C ARG A 579 -2.76 -25.54 -7.46
N ASN A 580 -2.84 -26.73 -6.89
CA ASN A 580 -2.01 -27.86 -7.34
C ASN A 580 -2.35 -28.29 -8.77
N ILE A 581 -3.62 -28.29 -9.16
CA ILE A 581 -4.05 -28.58 -10.54
C ILE A 581 -3.52 -27.51 -11.51
N GLU A 582 -3.62 -26.23 -11.14
CA GLU A 582 -3.13 -25.12 -11.97
C GLU A 582 -1.60 -25.14 -12.11
N MET A 583 -0.88 -25.37 -11.01
CA MET A 583 0.59 -25.55 -11.04
C MET A 583 0.99 -26.75 -11.89
N ALA A 584 0.30 -27.89 -11.77
CA ALA A 584 0.56 -29.07 -12.60
C ALA A 584 0.30 -28.78 -14.09
N LYS A 585 -0.76 -28.03 -14.41
CA LYS A 585 -1.05 -27.61 -15.79
C LYS A 585 0.05 -26.68 -16.34
N ARG A 586 0.51 -25.71 -15.54
CA ARG A 586 1.60 -24.79 -15.90
C ARG A 586 2.93 -25.53 -16.07
N ASN A 587 3.23 -26.50 -15.20
CA ASN A 587 4.42 -27.35 -15.33
C ASN A 587 4.35 -28.23 -16.58
N ARG A 588 3.16 -28.75 -16.93
CA ARG A 588 2.97 -29.51 -18.16
C ARG A 588 3.17 -28.65 -19.41
N GLN A 589 2.68 -27.42 -19.40
CA GLN A 589 2.89 -26.46 -20.50
C GLN A 589 4.37 -26.08 -20.64
N ARG A 590 5.06 -25.85 -19.52
CA ARG A 590 6.51 -25.61 -19.52
C ARG A 590 7.29 -26.79 -20.09
N LEU A 591 6.94 -28.03 -19.71
CA LEU A 591 7.58 -29.23 -20.24
C LEU A 591 7.29 -29.48 -21.73
N GLN A 592 6.28 -28.81 -22.30
CA GLN A 592 5.95 -28.86 -23.73
C GLN A 592 6.66 -27.77 -24.55
N GLU A 593 7.32 -26.79 -23.91
CA GLU A 593 8.13 -25.78 -24.61
C GLU A 593 9.46 -26.41 -25.08
N PRO A 594 9.71 -26.48 -26.40
CA PRO A 594 10.95 -27.05 -26.95
C PRO A 594 12.22 -26.27 -26.55
N SER A 595 12.06 -25.04 -26.07
CA SER A 595 13.13 -24.12 -25.67
C SER A 595 13.52 -24.21 -24.19
N LEU A 596 12.82 -25.01 -23.38
CA LEU A 596 13.09 -25.09 -21.94
C LEU A 596 14.36 -25.91 -21.61
N PHE A 597 14.69 -26.89 -22.45
CA PHE A 597 15.93 -27.66 -22.32
C PHE A 597 16.98 -27.12 -23.30
N PRO A 598 18.22 -26.84 -22.84
CA PRO A 598 19.29 -26.43 -23.74
C PRO A 598 19.54 -27.54 -24.76
N SER A 599 19.51 -27.20 -26.05
CA SER A 599 19.89 -28.13 -27.11
C SER A 599 21.37 -28.46 -26.99
N VAL A 600 21.71 -29.73 -27.18
CA VAL A 600 23.10 -30.21 -27.21
C VAL A 600 23.86 -29.38 -28.26
N PRO A 601 25.04 -28.83 -27.92
CA PRO A 601 25.85 -28.06 -28.87
C PRO A 601 26.14 -28.92 -30.11
N SER A 602 25.59 -28.52 -31.25
CA SER A 602 25.85 -29.13 -32.55
C SER A 602 26.99 -28.35 -33.22
N GLY A 603 28.21 -28.70 -32.84
CA GLY A 603 29.45 -28.27 -33.46
C GLY A 603 30.56 -29.22 -33.02
N ASP A 604 31.28 -29.80 -33.98
CA ASP A 604 32.46 -30.61 -33.66
C ASP A 604 33.53 -29.73 -32.99
N PRO A 605 34.28 -30.28 -32.03
CA PRO A 605 35.12 -29.54 -31.07
C PRO A 605 36.27 -28.74 -31.68
#